data_AF-A0A4Y2QP96-F1
#
_entry.id   AF-A0A4Y2QP96-F1
#
_cell.length_a   1.000
_cell.length_b   1.000
_cell.length_c   1.000
_cell.angle_alpha   90.00
_cell.angle_beta   90.00
_cell.angle_gamma   90.00
#
_symmetry.space_group_name_H-M   'P 1'
#
loop_
_entity.id
_entity.type
_entity.pdbx_description
1 polymer ?
#
loop_
_entity_poly.entity_id
_entity_poly.type
_entity_poly.pdbx_seq_one_letter_code
_entity_poly.pdbx_strand_id
1 'polypeptide(L)'
;MVPVSWDECKHFVIRSHELDFQQRNLDPSTIKLMFAEFKSLLPPHWIILATDASKNENSTTIVASNCSSDVVIKGTIHNINSVFSREGFAITLAVMNFFQENKDYLCAISKACELRA
;
A
#
# COMPACT_ATOMS: atom_id res chain seq x y z
N MET A 1 18.23 2.29 11.62
CA MET A 1 17.35 1.20 11.12
C MET A 1 18.11 -0.11 11.24
N VAL A 2 17.48 -1.12 11.83
CA VAL A 2 18.01 -2.50 11.78
C VAL A 2 17.54 -3.10 10.45
N PRO A 3 18.41 -3.76 9.66
CA PRO A 3 17.98 -4.41 8.43
C PRO A 3 16.99 -5.52 8.79
N VAL A 4 15.77 -5.44 8.27
CA VAL A 4 14.84 -6.57 8.34
C VAL A 4 15.36 -7.61 7.36
N SER A 5 15.65 -8.82 7.86
CA SER A 5 15.93 -9.97 7.01
C SER A 5 14.66 -10.35 6.25
N TRP A 6 14.63 -10.12 4.95
CA TRP A 6 13.48 -10.48 4.10
C TRP A 6 13.30 -11.99 3.97
N ASP A 7 14.35 -12.77 4.25
CA ASP A 7 14.34 -14.23 4.25
C ASP A 7 13.47 -14.83 5.37
N GLU A 8 13.13 -14.04 6.40
CA GLU A 8 12.26 -14.47 7.50
C GLU A 8 10.79 -14.04 7.32
N CYS A 9 10.49 -13.28 6.26
CA CYS A 9 9.14 -12.77 6.04
C CYS A 9 8.21 -13.85 5.46
N LYS A 10 7.00 -13.96 6.03
CA LYS A 10 5.93 -14.80 5.48
C LYS A 10 5.52 -14.28 4.09
N HIS A 11 4.89 -15.14 3.28
CA HIS A 11 4.35 -14.83 1.94
C HIS A 11 3.47 -13.55 1.85
N PHE A 12 3.03 -13.00 2.97
CA PHE A 12 2.28 -11.75 3.00
C PHE A 12 2.73 -10.90 4.19
N VAL A 13 3.24 -9.70 3.92
CA VAL A 13 3.68 -8.73 4.93
C VAL A 13 2.88 -7.45 4.79
N ILE A 14 2.29 -6.97 5.88
CA ILE A 14 1.66 -5.64 5.96
C ILE A 14 2.63 -4.69 6.65
N ARG A 15 2.94 -3.55 6.03
CA ARG A 15 3.75 -2.47 6.60
C ARG A 15 2.91 -1.20 6.66
N SER A 16 2.59 -0.75 7.88
CA SER A 16 1.86 0.48 8.13
C SER A 16 2.73 1.44 8.95
N HIS A 17 2.95 2.64 8.41
CA HIS A 17 3.75 3.69 9.07
C HIS A 17 5.22 3.34 9.37
N GLU A 18 5.76 2.27 8.78
CA GLU A 18 7.14 1.81 9.02
C GLU A 18 8.13 2.29 7.96
N LEU A 19 7.63 2.82 6.84
CA LEU A 19 8.46 3.33 5.74
C LEU A 19 8.49 4.86 5.81
N ASP A 20 9.68 5.44 5.62
CA ASP A 20 9.86 6.88 5.75
C ASP A 20 8.99 7.69 4.77
N PHE A 21 8.71 7.12 3.59
CA PHE A 21 7.81 7.73 2.60
C PHE A 21 6.31 7.60 2.93
N GLN A 22 5.95 6.82 3.96
CA GLN A 22 4.58 6.77 4.52
C GLN A 22 4.34 7.89 5.52
N GLN A 23 5.39 8.57 6.00
CA GLN A 23 5.29 9.64 6.99
C GLN A 23 5.70 10.99 6.39
N ARG A 24 4.96 12.04 6.77
CA ARG A 24 5.17 13.48 6.45
C ARG A 24 4.66 13.96 5.08
N ASN A 25 4.38 15.26 5.02
CA ASN A 25 4.14 16.07 3.81
C ASN A 25 5.42 16.15 2.97
N LEU A 26 5.89 15.02 2.45
CA LEU A 26 6.98 14.98 1.49
C LEU A 26 6.42 15.34 0.11
N ASP A 27 7.24 15.98 -0.72
CA ASP A 27 6.83 16.25 -2.09
C ASP A 27 6.69 14.93 -2.88
N PRO A 28 5.77 14.86 -3.86
CA PRO A 28 5.56 13.67 -4.66
C PRO A 28 6.81 13.12 -5.35
N SER A 29 7.79 13.97 -5.69
CA SER A 29 9.00 13.55 -6.39
C SER A 29 9.95 12.82 -5.44
N THR A 30 10.10 13.33 -4.22
CA THR A 30 10.86 12.67 -3.15
C THR A 30 10.24 11.32 -2.78
N ILE A 31 8.91 11.25 -2.64
CA ILE A 31 8.22 9.98 -2.35
C ILE A 31 8.45 8.97 -3.48
N LYS A 32 8.41 9.40 -4.75
CA LYS A 32 8.72 8.52 -5.91
C LYS A 32 10.15 7.97 -5.87
N LEU A 33 11.13 8.82 -5.54
CA LEU A 33 12.53 8.42 -5.46
C LEU A 33 12.76 7.43 -4.31
N MET A 34 12.24 7.74 -3.12
CA MET A 34 12.31 6.83 -1.96
C MET A 34 11.60 5.50 -2.23
N PHE A 35 10.46 5.52 -2.92
CA PHE A 35 9.76 4.30 -3.32
C PHE A 35 10.56 3.47 -4.33
N ALA A 36 11.22 4.10 -5.29
CA ALA A 36 12.06 3.42 -6.27
C ALA A 36 13.29 2.76 -5.60
N GLU A 37 13.96 3.48 -4.69
CA GLU A 37 15.04 2.94 -3.87
C GLU A 37 14.56 1.76 -3.03
N PHE A 38 13.44 1.92 -2.33
CA PHE A 38 12.84 0.85 -1.54
C PHE A 38 12.50 -0.38 -2.39
N LYS A 39 11.89 -0.19 -3.56
CA LYS A 39 11.57 -1.27 -4.51
C LYS A 39 12.83 -2.00 -4.98
N SER A 40 13.96 -1.30 -5.14
CA SER A 40 15.24 -1.91 -5.55
C SER A 40 15.87 -2.81 -4.47
N LEU A 41 15.50 -2.60 -3.20
CA LEU A 41 15.97 -3.41 -2.07
C LEU A 41 15.15 -4.69 -1.86
N LEU A 42 13.98 -4.78 -2.49
CA LEU A 42 13.11 -5.94 -2.39
C LEU A 42 13.51 -7.03 -3.40
N PRO A 43 13.35 -8.31 -3.05
CA PRO A 43 13.55 -9.37 -4.02
C PRO A 43 12.59 -9.19 -5.22
N PRO A 44 13.05 -9.44 -6.46
CA PRO A 44 12.29 -9.09 -7.67
C PRO A 44 10.99 -9.89 -7.86
N HIS A 45 10.80 -10.98 -7.12
CA HIS A 45 9.57 -11.77 -7.14
C HIS A 45 8.44 -11.18 -6.25
N TRP A 46 8.76 -10.21 -5.39
CA TRP A 46 7.78 -9.61 -4.49
C TRP A 46 6.83 -8.68 -5.24
N ILE A 47 5.54 -8.82 -4.94
CA ILE A 47 4.49 -7.94 -5.44
C ILE A 47 4.19 -6.88 -4.38
N ILE A 48 4.34 -5.62 -4.77
CA ILE A 48 4.05 -4.48 -3.89
C ILE A 48 2.61 -4.03 -4.15
N LEU A 49 1.78 -4.12 -3.12
CA LEU A 49 0.43 -3.58 -3.11
C LEU A 49 0.43 -2.29 -2.30
N ALA A 50 -0.06 -1.19 -2.87
CA ALA A 50 -0.29 0.04 -2.12
C ALA A 50 -1.79 0.25 -1.89
N THR A 51 -2.16 0.60 -0.66
CA THR A 51 -3.55 0.86 -0.28
C THR A 51 -3.69 2.23 0.33
N ASP A 52 -4.82 2.87 0.05
CA ASP A 52 -5.17 4.17 0.63
C ASP A 52 -6.67 4.27 0.86
N ALA A 53 -7.06 5.10 1.82
CA ALA A 53 -8.46 5.37 2.10
C ALA A 53 -8.68 6.83 2.48
N SER A 54 -9.55 7.50 1.72
CA SER A 54 -9.88 8.90 1.91
C SER A 54 -11.36 9.06 2.23
N LYS A 55 -11.65 9.87 3.25
CA LYS A 55 -13.02 10.22 3.64
C LYS A 55 -13.44 11.49 2.93
N ASN A 56 -14.66 11.47 2.37
CA ASN A 56 -15.36 12.68 1.93
C ASN A 56 -16.65 12.88 2.76
N GLU A 57 -17.43 13.92 2.48
CA GLU A 57 -18.62 14.28 3.27
C GLU A 57 -19.65 13.14 3.32
N ASN A 58 -19.83 12.41 2.22
CA ASN A 58 -20.94 11.46 2.05
C ASN A 58 -20.49 9.98 2.08
N SER A 59 -19.20 9.70 1.94
CA SER A 59 -18.67 8.37 1.72
C SER A 59 -17.18 8.27 2.07
N THR A 60 -16.64 7.06 1.98
CA THR A 60 -15.20 6.81 2.00
C THR A 60 -14.79 6.15 0.70
N THR A 61 -13.78 6.72 0.04
CA THR A 61 -13.11 6.11 -1.10
C THR A 61 -11.97 5.24 -0.57
N ILE A 62 -11.90 4.00 -1.04
CA ILE A 62 -10.79 3.08 -0.81
C ILE A 62 -10.12 2.78 -2.14
N VAL A 63 -8.79 2.68 -2.12
CA VAL A 63 -7.98 2.42 -3.31
C VAL A 63 -6.98 1.32 -3.00
N ALA A 64 -6.83 0.40 -3.94
CA ALA A 64 -5.78 -0.60 -3.95
C ALA A 64 -5.05 -0.53 -5.29
N SER A 65 -3.72 -0.58 -5.27
CA SER A 65 -2.91 -0.60 -6.48
C SER A 65 -1.85 -1.69 -6.41
N ASN A 66 -1.61 -2.33 -7.55
CA ASN A 66 -0.49 -3.24 -7.74
C ASN A 66 0.65 -2.48 -8.42
N CYS A 67 1.72 -2.19 -7.67
CA CYS A 67 2.85 -1.41 -8.14
C CYS A 67 3.81 -2.20 -9.06
N SER A 68 3.53 -3.49 -9.27
CA SER A 68 4.27 -4.34 -10.22
C SER A 68 3.57 -4.42 -11.57
N SER A 69 2.23 -4.37 -11.61
CA SER A 69 1.44 -4.41 -12.86
C SER A 69 0.80 -3.09 -13.25
N ASP A 70 0.97 -2.03 -12.45
CA ASP A 70 0.38 -0.71 -12.62
C ASP A 70 -1.16 -0.70 -12.68
N VAL A 71 -1.80 -1.73 -12.13
CA VAL A 71 -3.27 -1.82 -12.03
C VAL A 71 -3.77 -1.12 -10.77
N VAL A 72 -4.83 -0.32 -10.89
CA VAL A 72 -5.47 0.40 -9.79
C VAL A 72 -6.95 0.03 -9.72
N ILE A 73 -7.43 -0.26 -8.50
CA ILE A 73 -8.83 -0.58 -8.21
C ILE A 73 -9.34 0.42 -7.17
N LYS A 74 -10.52 0.97 -7.42
CA LYS A 74 -11.18 1.94 -6.54
C LYS A 74 -12.52 1.36 -6.06
N GLY A 75 -12.82 1.57 -4.80
CA GLY A 75 -14.11 1.24 -4.20
C GLY A 75 -14.65 2.41 -3.39
N THR A 76 -15.97 2.40 -3.18
CA THR A 76 -16.64 3.37 -2.31
C THR A 76 -17.42 2.60 -1.26
N ILE A 77 -17.23 2.98 0.00
CA ILE A 77 -17.95 2.42 1.15
C ILE A 77 -18.72 3.54 1.86
N HIS A 78 -19.69 3.15 2.69
CA HIS A 78 -20.40 4.09 3.56
C HIS A 78 -19.42 4.91 4.39
N ASN A 79 -19.83 6.10 4.81
CA ASN A 79 -18.97 6.99 5.57
C ASN A 79 -18.59 6.34 6.91
N ILE A 80 -17.32 5.95 7.05
CA ILE A 80 -16.78 5.37 8.27
C ILE A 80 -15.89 6.42 8.93
N ASN A 81 -16.15 6.71 10.20
CA ASN A 81 -15.38 7.72 10.95
C ASN A 81 -14.00 7.22 11.37
N SER A 82 -13.84 5.91 11.57
CA SER A 82 -12.58 5.29 12.00
C SER A 82 -11.57 5.19 10.85
N VAL A 83 -10.40 5.81 11.01
CA VAL A 83 -9.26 5.70 10.08
C VAL A 83 -8.85 4.23 9.90
N PHE A 84 -8.67 3.52 11.03
CA PHE A 84 -8.27 2.11 11.03
C PHE A 84 -9.22 1.21 10.25
N SER A 85 -10.52 1.44 10.39
CA SER A 85 -11.52 0.65 9.68
C SER A 85 -11.45 0.89 8.18
N ARG A 86 -11.26 2.14 7.74
CA ARG A 86 -11.15 2.48 6.32
C ARG A 86 -9.89 1.89 5.67
N GLU A 87 -8.76 1.95 6.35
CA GLU A 87 -7.52 1.32 5.89
C GLU A 87 -7.67 -0.21 5.80
N GLY A 88 -8.33 -0.82 6.79
CA GLY A 88 -8.66 -2.24 6.76
C GLY A 88 -9.46 -2.63 5.51
N PHE A 89 -10.47 -1.84 5.14
CA PHE A 89 -11.24 -2.08 3.91
C PHE A 89 -10.39 -1.94 2.63
N ALA A 90 -9.46 -0.98 2.59
CA ALA A 90 -8.54 -0.83 1.46
C ALA A 90 -7.59 -2.04 1.32
N ILE A 91 -7.12 -2.59 2.45
CA ILE A 91 -6.36 -3.86 2.46
C ILE A 91 -7.21 -5.01 1.95
N THR A 92 -8.45 -5.14 2.44
CA THR A 92 -9.38 -6.18 1.97
C THR A 92 -9.59 -6.08 0.46
N LEU A 93 -9.76 -4.87 -0.07
CA LEU A 93 -9.88 -4.64 -1.51
C LEU A 93 -8.63 -5.12 -2.27
N ALA A 94 -7.44 -4.83 -1.76
CA ALA A 94 -6.18 -5.27 -2.38
C ALA A 94 -6.05 -6.80 -2.38
N VAL A 95 -6.33 -7.45 -1.24
CA VAL A 95 -6.25 -8.90 -1.12
C VAL A 95 -7.27 -9.57 -2.03
N MET A 96 -8.53 -9.13 -2.04
CA MET A 96 -9.58 -9.75 -2.85
C MET A 96 -9.32 -9.68 -4.36
N ASN A 97 -8.56 -8.69 -4.83
CA ASN A 97 -8.34 -8.50 -6.26
C ASN A 97 -6.95 -8.90 -6.76
N PHE A 98 -5.92 -8.82 -5.92
CA PHE A 98 -4.53 -9.05 -6.33
C PHE A 98 -3.88 -10.25 -5.68
N PHE A 99 -4.45 -10.80 -4.60
CA PHE A 99 -3.87 -11.97 -3.95
C PHE A 99 -3.99 -13.20 -4.85
N GLN A 100 -2.89 -13.91 -4.98
CA GLN A 100 -2.77 -15.18 -5.67
C GLN A 100 -1.90 -16.08 -4.81
N GLU A 101 -2.30 -17.34 -4.64
CA GLU A 101 -1.56 -18.32 -3.87
C GLU A 101 -0.12 -18.48 -4.39
N ASN A 102 0.81 -18.79 -3.49
CA ASN A 102 2.24 -19.03 -3.79
C ASN A 102 3.00 -17.83 -4.36
N LYS A 103 2.60 -16.61 -4.00
CA LYS A 103 3.35 -15.39 -4.29
C LYS A 103 3.63 -14.60 -3.01
N ASP A 104 4.75 -13.89 -3.03
CA ASP A 104 5.16 -13.03 -1.93
C ASP A 104 4.65 -11.61 -2.13
N TYR A 105 3.93 -11.09 -1.12
CA TYR A 105 3.33 -9.77 -1.17
C TYR A 105 3.83 -8.88 -0.05
N LEU A 106 4.11 -7.63 -0.41
CA LEU A 106 4.24 -6.53 0.51
C LEU A 106 3.05 -5.59 0.33
N CYS A 107 2.20 -5.49 1.35
CA CYS A 107 1.14 -4.51 1.42
C CYS A 107 1.62 -3.28 2.19
N ALA A 108 1.82 -2.16 1.49
CA ALA A 108 2.18 -0.89 2.07
C ALA A 108 0.93 0.00 2.21
N ILE A 109 0.52 0.26 3.45
CA ILE A 109 -0.54 1.24 3.73
C ILE A 109 0.05 2.62 3.50
N SER A 110 -0.29 3.29 2.40
CA SER A 110 0.37 4.55 2.10
C SER A 110 -0.45 5.46 1.21
N LYS A 111 -0.26 6.76 1.46
CA LYS A 111 -0.42 7.87 0.53
C LYS A 111 0.26 7.66 -0.84
N ALA A 112 1.05 6.59 -1.07
CA ALA A 112 1.67 6.36 -2.37
C ALA A 112 0.65 6.09 -3.49
N CYS A 113 -0.60 5.74 -3.17
CA CYS A 113 -1.69 5.78 -4.15
C CYS A 113 -1.93 7.20 -4.71
N GLU A 114 -1.68 8.27 -3.93
CA GLU A 114 -1.77 9.66 -4.41
C GLU A 114 -0.67 10.01 -5.43
N LEU A 115 0.42 9.24 -5.53
CA LEU A 115 1.45 9.45 -6.56
C LEU A 115 1.02 9.06 -7.98
N ARG A 116 -0.13 8.40 -8.10
CA ARG A 116 -0.68 7.85 -9.35
C ARG A 116 -2.15 8.22 -9.58
N ALA A 117 -2.74 9.04 -8.71
CA ALA A 117 -4.11 9.54 -8.84
C ALA A 117 -4.17 10.83 -9.67
#